data_AF-X0U9A9-F1
#
_entry.id   AF-X0U9A9-F1
#
_cell.length_a   1.000
_cell.length_b   1.000
_cell.length_c   1.000
_cell.angle_alpha   90.00
_cell.angle_beta   90.00
_cell.angle_gamma   90.00
#
_symmetry.space_group_name_H-M   'P 1'
#
loop_
_entity.id
_entity.type
_entity.pdbx_description
1 polymer ?
#
loop_
_entity_poly.entity_id
_entity_poly.type
_entity_poly.pdbx_seq_one_letter_code
_entity_poly.pdbx_strand_id
1 'polypeptide(L)'
;MAKHLWYATPDNGLAAVMYADNSITAKVGYGQTVTIHQRTHYPFDNIVELSIETDTPNRFPLYARVPGWCESPEVQVNGNTIAIESKPQQFILIQREWKKGDTVRLRLPMKLRVQRWLKNGNSASVHYGPLAFSLKIQENRVSTNGMDYPFGNGLRELCRQYQVDIQRFSGTDKWPAFNLLPGSLWNYGLALTGDEAEKQFNVIQRPWPFNDMPFTHDGAPIVIEAPARRIPQWKIANNNLIEPLPDSPVTTDEPIETIELIPMGAARLRLSAFPVVVTAD
;
A
#
# COMPACT_ATOMS: atom_id res chain seq x y z
N MET A 1 2.76 -1.66 -16.08
CA MET A 1 3.66 -1.85 -14.92
C MET A 1 4.58 -3.07 -15.03
N ALA A 2 4.21 -4.18 -15.69
CA ALA A 2 5.04 -5.40 -15.75
C ALA A 2 6.42 -5.28 -16.45
N LYS A 3 6.70 -4.22 -17.21
CA LYS A 3 7.94 -4.05 -17.98
C LYS A 3 9.18 -3.66 -17.15
N HIS A 4 9.02 -3.38 -15.86
CA HIS A 4 10.08 -2.85 -15.00
C HIS A 4 10.35 -3.73 -13.77
N LEU A 5 9.92 -4.99 -13.82
CA LEU A 5 10.17 -5.95 -12.74
C LEU A 5 11.62 -6.44 -12.71
N TRP A 6 12.18 -6.61 -13.91
CA TRP A 6 13.52 -7.15 -14.14
C TRP A 6 14.32 -6.27 -15.09
N TYR A 7 15.63 -6.23 -14.87
CA TYR A 7 16.58 -5.52 -15.73
C TYR A 7 17.80 -6.38 -16.03
N ALA A 8 18.36 -6.23 -17.24
CA ALA A 8 19.71 -6.69 -17.53
C ALA A 8 20.73 -5.81 -16.80
N THR A 9 21.89 -6.39 -16.48
CA THR A 9 22.96 -5.70 -15.76
C THR A 9 24.24 -5.63 -16.62
N PRO A 10 25.11 -4.63 -16.43
CA PRO A 10 26.29 -4.43 -17.29
C PRO A 10 27.30 -5.59 -17.30
N ASP A 11 27.28 -6.43 -16.26
CA ASP A 11 28.11 -7.62 -16.08
C ASP A 11 27.40 -8.91 -16.58
N ASN A 12 26.46 -8.74 -17.51
CA ASN A 12 25.68 -9.78 -18.17
C ASN A 12 24.81 -10.63 -17.23
N GLY A 13 24.40 -10.08 -16.09
CA GLY A 13 23.45 -10.70 -15.17
C GLY A 13 22.02 -10.18 -15.30
N LEU A 14 21.21 -10.50 -14.29
CA LEU A 14 19.84 -10.02 -14.15
C LEU A 14 19.61 -9.42 -12.77
N ALA A 15 18.75 -8.40 -12.71
CA ALA A 15 18.32 -7.76 -11.48
C ALA A 15 16.81 -7.88 -11.27
N ALA A 16 16.39 -8.48 -10.17
CA ALA A 16 15.02 -8.43 -9.65
C ALA A 16 14.82 -7.10 -8.90
N VAL A 17 14.12 -6.15 -9.53
CA VAL A 17 13.93 -4.78 -9.02
C VAL A 17 12.58 -4.62 -8.34
N MET A 18 11.52 -5.27 -8.85
CA MET A 18 10.20 -5.26 -8.21
C MET A 18 9.67 -6.69 -8.03
N TYR A 19 9.03 -6.91 -6.89
CA TYR A 19 8.49 -8.21 -6.52
C TYR A 19 6.99 -8.29 -6.80
N ALA A 20 6.63 -9.27 -7.61
CA ALA A 20 5.27 -9.65 -8.03
C ALA A 20 5.34 -11.06 -8.63
N ASP A 21 4.26 -11.85 -8.63
CA ASP A 21 4.27 -13.12 -9.36
C ASP A 21 4.48 -12.87 -10.86
N ASN A 22 5.57 -13.42 -11.43
CA ASN A 22 5.90 -13.28 -12.85
C ASN A 22 6.90 -14.33 -13.33
N SER A 23 7.17 -14.34 -14.63
CA SER A 23 8.29 -15.07 -15.21
C SER A 23 8.95 -14.23 -16.30
N ILE A 24 10.27 -14.34 -16.42
CA ILE A 24 11.06 -13.67 -17.46
C ILE A 24 11.93 -14.67 -18.18
N THR A 25 12.13 -14.45 -19.48
CA THR A 25 13.14 -15.14 -20.29
C THR A 25 14.09 -14.10 -20.85
N ALA A 26 15.38 -14.28 -20.62
CA ALA A 26 16.40 -13.30 -21.00
C ALA A 26 17.73 -13.97 -21.37
N LYS A 27 18.59 -13.21 -22.06
CA LYS A 27 19.97 -13.60 -22.30
C LYS A 27 20.86 -13.14 -21.16
N VAL A 28 21.76 -14.00 -20.71
CA VAL A 28 22.69 -13.78 -19.60
C VAL A 28 24.06 -14.38 -19.94
N GLY A 29 25.08 -14.02 -19.16
CA GLY A 29 26.46 -14.47 -19.37
C GLY A 29 26.97 -14.06 -20.75
N TYR A 30 27.32 -15.03 -21.59
CA TYR A 30 27.83 -14.77 -22.95
C TYR A 30 26.77 -15.04 -24.03
N GLY A 31 25.50 -14.88 -23.69
CA GLY A 31 24.37 -14.91 -24.64
C GLY A 31 23.44 -16.11 -24.50
N GLN A 32 23.63 -16.95 -23.48
CA GLN A 32 22.74 -18.08 -23.18
C GLN A 32 21.38 -17.60 -22.66
N THR A 33 20.32 -18.33 -23.00
CA THR A 33 18.96 -18.05 -22.54
C THR A 33 18.70 -18.69 -21.18
N VAL A 34 18.08 -17.92 -20.28
CA VAL A 34 17.58 -18.39 -18.98
C VAL A 34 16.14 -17.94 -18.81
N THR A 35 15.31 -18.77 -18.19
CA THR A 35 14.00 -18.38 -17.68
C THR A 35 14.05 -18.36 -16.15
N ILE A 36 13.54 -17.30 -15.54
CA ILE A 36 13.39 -17.20 -14.07
C ILE A 36 11.91 -17.03 -13.76
N HIS A 37 11.36 -17.92 -12.93
CA HIS A 37 10.03 -17.78 -12.38
C HIS A 37 10.13 -17.16 -11.00
N GLN A 38 9.38 -16.08 -10.77
CA GLN A 38 9.26 -15.42 -9.48
C GLN A 38 7.87 -15.72 -8.91
N ARG A 39 7.82 -16.43 -7.79
CA ARG A 39 6.59 -16.75 -7.05
C ARG A 39 6.58 -16.00 -5.73
N THR A 40 5.50 -15.26 -5.48
CA THR A 40 5.36 -14.45 -4.26
C THR A 40 3.95 -13.89 -4.11
N HIS A 41 3.49 -13.78 -2.86
CA HIS A 41 2.30 -13.00 -2.49
C HIS A 41 2.64 -11.56 -2.08
N TYR A 42 3.88 -11.10 -2.31
CA TYR A 42 4.27 -9.71 -2.14
C TYR A 42 3.27 -8.79 -2.86
N PRO A 43 2.78 -7.70 -2.23
CA PRO A 43 3.28 -7.09 -0.99
C PRO A 43 2.65 -7.59 0.33
N PHE A 44 1.90 -8.70 0.31
CA PHE A 44 1.22 -9.25 1.49
C PHE A 44 1.99 -10.39 2.18
N ASP A 45 3.13 -10.77 1.62
CA ASP A 45 4.08 -11.70 2.21
C ASP A 45 5.50 -11.14 2.03
N ASN A 46 6.40 -11.59 2.89
CA ASN A 46 7.81 -11.24 2.89
C ASN A 46 8.70 -12.24 2.14
N ILE A 47 8.12 -13.30 1.56
CA ILE A 47 8.86 -14.33 0.82
C ILE A 47 8.78 -14.11 -0.68
N VAL A 48 9.93 -14.18 -1.34
CA VAL A 48 10.06 -14.21 -2.80
C VAL A 48 10.88 -15.44 -3.19
N GLU A 49 10.30 -16.30 -4.02
CA GLU A 49 10.96 -17.51 -4.52
C GLU A 49 11.27 -17.34 -6.00
N LEU A 50 12.53 -17.57 -6.36
CA LEU A 50 13.02 -17.53 -7.72
C LEU A 50 13.46 -18.95 -8.09
N SER A 51 12.91 -19.51 -9.16
CA SER A 51 13.37 -20.79 -9.72
C SER A 51 13.99 -20.58 -11.10
N ILE A 52 15.18 -21.16 -11.30
CA ILE A 52 15.97 -20.99 -12.52
C ILE A 52 15.73 -22.17 -13.48
N GLU A 53 15.38 -21.85 -14.72
CA GLU A 53 15.32 -22.78 -15.83
C GLU A 53 16.35 -22.41 -16.90
N THR A 54 17.19 -23.38 -17.27
CA THR A 54 18.19 -23.24 -18.33
C THR A 54 18.53 -24.62 -18.91
N ASP A 55 18.94 -24.68 -20.17
CA ASP A 55 19.27 -25.94 -20.85
C ASP A 55 20.66 -26.49 -20.46
N THR A 56 21.59 -25.59 -20.13
CA THR A 56 22.96 -25.93 -19.74
C THR A 56 23.42 -25.07 -18.57
N PRO A 57 24.30 -25.58 -17.68
CA PRO A 57 24.84 -24.78 -16.59
C PRO A 57 25.42 -23.46 -17.09
N ASN A 58 25.06 -22.34 -16.46
CA ASN A 58 25.51 -21.02 -16.89
C ASN A 58 25.85 -20.11 -15.70
N ARG A 59 27.01 -19.45 -15.78
CA ARG A 59 27.50 -18.54 -14.76
C ARG A 59 27.09 -17.11 -15.07
N PHE A 60 26.26 -16.53 -14.22
CA PHE A 60 25.88 -15.11 -14.31
C PHE A 60 25.50 -14.55 -12.93
N PRO A 61 25.67 -13.23 -12.71
CA PRO A 61 25.27 -12.60 -11.46
C PRO A 61 23.75 -12.38 -11.41
N LEU A 62 23.15 -12.71 -10.27
CA LEU A 62 21.76 -12.39 -9.97
C LEU A 62 21.72 -11.33 -8.87
N TYR A 63 21.10 -10.19 -9.17
CA TYR A 63 20.92 -9.09 -8.24
C TYR A 63 19.48 -9.08 -7.70
N ALA A 64 19.32 -8.99 -6.38
CA ALA A 64 18.02 -8.87 -5.74
C ALA A 64 17.94 -7.55 -4.95
N ARG A 65 16.94 -6.71 -5.24
CA ARG A 65 16.77 -5.42 -4.55
C ARG A 65 16.40 -5.61 -3.08
N VAL A 66 17.13 -4.98 -2.17
CA VAL A 66 16.73 -4.81 -0.77
C VAL A 66 15.90 -3.53 -0.65
N PRO A 67 14.60 -3.63 -0.35
CA PRO A 67 13.77 -2.44 -0.18
C PRO A 67 14.30 -1.56 0.96
N GLY A 68 14.14 -0.24 0.87
CA GLY A 68 14.63 0.69 1.90
C GLY A 68 13.98 0.54 3.28
N TRP A 69 12.91 -0.23 3.38
CA TRP A 69 12.24 -0.57 4.64
C TRP A 69 12.74 -1.87 5.28
N CYS A 70 13.54 -2.67 4.55
CA CYS A 70 13.99 -3.99 4.99
C CYS A 70 15.39 -3.88 5.58
N GLU A 71 15.51 -4.04 6.90
CA GLU A 71 16.78 -3.92 7.63
C GLU A 71 17.61 -5.21 7.64
N SER A 72 16.95 -6.37 7.64
CA SER A 72 17.62 -7.66 7.80
C SER A 72 17.12 -8.66 6.75
N PRO A 73 17.47 -8.48 5.46
CA PRO A 73 17.12 -9.47 4.44
C PRO A 73 17.83 -10.80 4.71
N GLU A 74 17.21 -11.90 4.29
CA GLU A 74 17.83 -13.24 4.32
C GLU A 74 17.75 -13.86 2.93
N VAL A 75 18.78 -14.62 2.55
CA VAL A 75 18.83 -15.34 1.27
C VAL A 75 19.19 -16.79 1.50
N GLN A 76 18.40 -17.67 0.90
CA GLN A 76 18.70 -19.08 0.77
C GLN A 76 18.89 -19.44 -0.69
N VAL A 77 19.88 -20.30 -0.98
CA VAL A 77 20.06 -20.92 -2.29
C VAL A 77 20.03 -22.42 -2.14
N ASN A 78 19.13 -23.07 -2.86
CA ASN A 78 18.89 -24.52 -2.76
C ASN A 78 18.68 -24.97 -1.30
N GLY A 79 17.88 -24.22 -0.54
CA GLY A 79 17.58 -24.45 0.87
C GLY A 79 18.67 -24.04 1.87
N ASN A 80 19.88 -23.70 1.41
CA ASN A 80 20.97 -23.31 2.30
C ASN A 80 21.04 -21.79 2.46
N THR A 81 20.96 -21.30 3.69
CA THR A 81 21.19 -19.89 4.00
C THR A 81 22.62 -19.48 3.63
N ILE A 82 22.77 -18.40 2.88
CA ILE A 82 24.07 -17.83 2.56
C ILE A 82 24.30 -16.53 3.34
N ALA A 83 25.55 -16.27 3.70
CA ALA A 83 25.95 -14.97 4.22
C ALA A 83 25.77 -13.92 3.11
N ILE A 84 25.18 -12.79 3.47
CA ILE A 84 25.01 -11.65 2.58
C ILE A 84 25.52 -10.40 3.28
N GLU A 85 26.13 -9.51 2.51
CA GLU A 85 26.39 -8.15 2.94
C GLU A 85 25.42 -7.24 2.19
N SER A 86 24.41 -6.73 2.89
CA SER A 86 23.48 -5.78 2.29
C SER A 86 22.84 -4.87 3.32
N LYS A 87 22.56 -3.64 2.91
CA LYS A 87 21.85 -2.63 3.68
C LYS A 87 20.54 -2.25 2.97
N PRO A 88 19.59 -1.61 3.65
CA PRO A 88 18.43 -1.02 2.99
C PRO A 88 18.84 -0.19 1.77
N GLN A 89 18.03 -0.25 0.69
CA GLN A 89 18.26 0.48 -0.57
C GLN A 89 19.47 0.02 -1.38
N GLN A 90 19.95 -1.21 -1.17
CA GLN A 90 21.02 -1.81 -1.96
C GLN A 90 20.51 -3.03 -2.76
N PHE A 91 21.41 -3.68 -3.47
CA PHE A 91 21.16 -4.99 -4.10
C PHE A 91 22.02 -6.05 -3.41
N ILE A 92 21.47 -7.24 -3.24
CA ILE A 92 22.22 -8.44 -2.90
C ILE A 92 22.73 -9.04 -4.21
N LEU A 93 24.04 -9.22 -4.32
CA LEU A 93 24.68 -9.92 -5.42
C LEU A 93 24.80 -11.41 -5.08
N ILE A 94 24.23 -12.26 -5.94
CA ILE A 94 24.34 -13.70 -5.86
C ILE A 94 25.06 -14.19 -7.13
N GLN A 95 26.37 -14.41 -7.03
CA GLN A 95 27.18 -14.85 -8.16
C GLN A 95 27.45 -16.36 -8.12
N ARG A 96 26.89 -17.10 -9.08
CA ARG A 96 26.96 -18.56 -9.13
C ARG A 96 26.98 -19.09 -10.56
N GLU A 97 27.35 -20.35 -10.71
CA GLU A 97 26.93 -21.15 -11.85
C GLU A 97 25.54 -21.72 -11.53
N TRP A 98 24.56 -21.37 -12.36
CA TRP A 98 23.18 -21.77 -12.19
C TRP A 98 22.84 -22.97 -13.07
N LYS A 99 22.07 -23.91 -12.52
CA LYS A 99 21.59 -25.12 -13.19
C LYS A 99 20.07 -25.17 -13.14
N LYS A 100 19.48 -25.97 -14.03
CA LYS A 100 18.03 -26.20 -14.03
C LYS A 100 17.55 -26.67 -12.66
N GLY A 101 16.53 -26.00 -12.12
CA GLY A 101 15.93 -26.34 -10.83
C GLY A 101 16.61 -25.69 -9.63
N ASP A 102 17.69 -24.91 -9.83
CA ASP A 102 18.21 -24.08 -8.75
C ASP A 102 17.13 -23.10 -8.26
N THR A 103 17.15 -22.83 -6.96
CA THR A 103 16.19 -21.95 -6.30
C THR A 103 16.90 -20.89 -5.47
N VAL A 104 16.36 -19.68 -5.47
CA VAL A 104 16.72 -18.60 -4.56
C VAL A 104 15.48 -18.17 -3.81
N ARG A 105 15.54 -18.24 -2.48
CA ARG A 105 14.47 -17.76 -1.61
C ARG A 105 14.95 -16.54 -0.86
N LEU A 106 14.29 -15.41 -1.11
CA LEU A 106 14.50 -14.17 -0.40
C LEU A 106 13.45 -14.05 0.70
N ARG A 107 13.88 -13.75 1.92
CA ARG A 107 12.99 -13.26 2.98
C ARG A 107 13.31 -11.80 3.23
N LEU A 108 12.28 -10.97 3.19
CA LEU A 108 12.36 -9.51 3.34
C LEU A 108 11.50 -9.07 4.53
N PRO A 109 11.98 -9.27 5.78
CA PRO A 109 11.18 -9.00 6.98
C PRO A 109 10.57 -7.60 6.98
N MET A 110 9.24 -7.55 7.00
CA MET A 110 8.48 -6.30 7.03
C MET A 110 8.36 -5.77 8.46
N LYS A 111 8.36 -4.45 8.60
CA LYS A 111 8.18 -3.76 9.89
C LYS A 111 7.07 -2.72 9.78
N LEU A 112 6.34 -2.56 10.89
CA LEU A 112 5.42 -1.44 11.06
C LEU A 112 6.23 -0.16 11.26
N ARG A 113 5.78 0.94 10.67
CA ARG A 113 6.38 2.26 10.83
C ARG A 113 5.30 3.32 10.84
N VAL A 114 5.45 4.27 11.76
CA VAL A 114 4.67 5.51 11.75
C VAL A 114 5.55 6.64 11.19
N GLN A 115 5.15 7.20 10.06
CA GLN A 115 5.86 8.33 9.44
C GLN A 115 5.16 9.64 9.78
N ARG A 116 5.92 10.60 10.33
CA ARG A 116 5.48 11.97 10.63
C ARG A 116 5.65 12.88 9.42
N TRP A 117 4.66 13.74 9.17
CA TRP A 117 4.64 14.70 8.07
C TRP A 117 4.57 16.14 8.60
N LEU A 118 5.72 16.69 8.96
CA LEU A 118 5.83 18.01 9.62
C LEU A 118 5.15 19.14 8.83
N LYS A 119 5.28 19.12 7.50
CA LYS A 119 4.69 20.15 6.60
C LYS A 119 3.21 19.93 6.27
N ASN A 120 2.62 18.80 6.70
CA ASN A 120 1.23 18.46 6.45
C ASN A 120 0.49 18.32 7.78
N GLY A 121 0.39 19.44 8.50
CA GLY A 121 -0.24 19.52 9.83
C GLY A 121 0.40 18.63 10.90
N ASN A 122 1.70 18.35 10.78
CA ASN A 122 2.41 17.42 11.64
C ASN A 122 1.65 16.07 11.79
N SER A 123 1.04 15.60 10.70
CA SER A 123 0.24 14.36 10.69
C SER A 123 1.09 13.10 10.73
N ALA A 124 0.46 11.96 10.96
CA ALA A 124 1.06 10.63 10.93
C ALA A 124 0.44 9.78 9.82
N SER A 125 1.25 8.89 9.25
CA SER A 125 0.80 7.82 8.35
C SER A 125 1.38 6.49 8.79
N VAL A 126 0.63 5.40 8.58
CA VAL A 126 1.01 4.06 9.04
C VAL A 126 1.41 3.20 7.84
N HIS A 127 2.53 2.52 7.95
CA HIS A 127 3.09 1.66 6.91
C HIS A 127 3.49 0.31 7.49
N TYR A 128 3.37 -0.75 6.68
CA TYR A 128 3.94 -2.07 6.98
C TYR A 128 4.66 -2.59 5.74
N GLY A 129 5.99 -2.69 5.83
CA GLY A 129 6.84 -2.97 4.68
C GLY A 129 6.60 -1.96 3.53
N PRO A 130 6.17 -2.40 2.34
CA PRO A 130 5.87 -1.51 1.21
C PRO A 130 4.45 -0.94 1.23
N LEU A 131 3.57 -1.39 2.13
CA LEU A 131 2.16 -1.02 2.15
C LEU A 131 1.95 0.22 3.02
N ALA A 132 1.33 1.25 2.44
CA ALA A 132 0.71 2.34 3.20
C ALA A 132 -0.73 1.96 3.56
N PHE A 133 -1.21 2.40 4.72
CA PHE A 133 -2.52 2.05 5.25
C PHE A 133 -3.48 3.25 5.28
N SER A 134 -4.77 2.96 5.24
CA SER A 134 -5.87 3.90 5.36
C SER A 134 -6.88 3.38 6.39
N LEU A 135 -7.59 4.27 7.06
CA LEU A 135 -8.76 3.89 7.86
C LEU A 135 -9.74 3.07 7.01
N LYS A 136 -10.26 1.98 7.57
CA LYS A 136 -11.34 1.20 6.97
C LYS A 136 -12.68 1.91 7.18
N ILE A 137 -13.07 2.73 6.21
CA ILE A 137 -14.32 3.48 6.23
C ILE A 137 -15.37 2.70 5.45
N GLN A 138 -16.47 2.31 6.09
CA GLN A 138 -17.62 1.72 5.38
C GLN A 138 -18.16 2.73 4.35
N GLU A 139 -18.68 2.26 3.22
CA GLU A 139 -19.16 3.13 2.15
C GLU A 139 -20.69 3.16 2.06
N ASN A 140 -21.26 4.35 2.01
CA ASN A 140 -22.63 4.57 1.57
C ASN A 140 -22.61 5.05 0.12
N ARG A 141 -23.22 4.27 -0.79
CA ARG A 141 -23.33 4.64 -2.20
C ARG A 141 -24.66 5.35 -2.44
N VAL A 142 -24.59 6.59 -2.88
CA VAL A 142 -25.77 7.38 -3.23
C VAL A 142 -25.80 7.55 -4.74
N SER A 143 -26.81 6.97 -5.39
CA SER A 143 -27.08 7.18 -6.82
C SER A 143 -27.31 8.66 -7.09
N THR A 144 -26.73 9.18 -8.16
CA THR A 144 -26.95 10.55 -8.63
C THR A 144 -27.60 10.51 -10.00
N ASN A 145 -28.50 11.47 -10.26
CA ASN A 145 -29.08 11.69 -11.59
C ASN A 145 -28.07 12.27 -12.59
N GLY A 146 -26.81 12.47 -12.18
CA GLY A 146 -25.75 13.06 -13.01
C GLY A 146 -25.89 14.56 -13.27
N MET A 147 -26.89 15.22 -12.67
CA MET A 147 -27.17 16.65 -12.78
C MET A 147 -26.92 17.40 -11.47
N ASP A 148 -26.71 16.68 -10.37
CA ASP A 148 -26.40 17.27 -9.06
C ASP A 148 -24.90 17.51 -8.92
N TYR A 149 -24.54 18.79 -8.82
CA TYR A 149 -23.15 19.21 -8.64
C TYR A 149 -22.71 18.97 -7.18
N PRO A 150 -21.51 18.43 -6.92
CA PRO A 150 -21.11 18.04 -5.57
C PRO A 150 -20.91 19.22 -4.61
N PHE A 151 -20.86 20.46 -5.10
CA PHE A 151 -20.62 21.66 -4.30
C PHE A 151 -21.89 22.44 -3.93
N GLY A 152 -23.06 21.78 -3.99
CA GLY A 152 -24.36 22.32 -3.55
C GLY A 152 -25.25 22.86 -4.69
N ASN A 153 -26.36 23.49 -4.30
CA ASN A 153 -27.41 24.00 -5.22
C ASN A 153 -26.91 25.09 -6.19
N GLY A 154 -25.69 25.61 -6.00
CA GLY A 154 -25.14 26.76 -6.72
C GLY A 154 -25.14 26.59 -8.24
N LEU A 155 -24.80 25.41 -8.78
CA LEU A 155 -24.81 25.24 -10.24
C LEU A 155 -26.23 25.24 -10.82
N ARG A 156 -27.19 24.62 -10.13
CA ARG A 156 -28.61 24.65 -10.55
C ARG A 156 -29.15 26.08 -10.51
N GLU A 157 -28.78 26.84 -9.49
CA GLU A 157 -29.21 28.23 -9.29
C GLU A 157 -28.54 29.18 -10.29
N LEU A 158 -27.25 29.01 -10.57
CA LEU A 158 -26.51 29.73 -11.61
C LEU A 158 -27.03 29.38 -13.02
N CYS A 159 -27.25 28.10 -13.34
CA CYS A 159 -27.83 27.69 -14.62
C CYS A 159 -29.23 28.30 -14.80
N ARG A 160 -30.05 28.37 -13.75
CA ARG A 160 -31.34 29.07 -13.77
C ARG A 160 -31.17 30.58 -13.98
N GLN A 161 -30.22 31.22 -13.29
CA GLN A 161 -29.92 32.65 -13.39
C GLN A 161 -29.43 33.04 -14.80
N TYR A 162 -28.61 32.20 -15.43
CA TYR A 162 -28.00 32.46 -16.73
C TYR A 162 -28.72 31.75 -17.90
N GLN A 163 -29.86 31.12 -17.65
CA GLN A 163 -30.66 30.40 -18.66
C GLN A 163 -29.85 29.36 -19.46
N VAL A 164 -28.97 28.62 -18.77
CA VAL A 164 -28.15 27.56 -19.37
C VAL A 164 -28.77 26.21 -19.03
N ASP A 165 -28.98 25.36 -20.03
CA ASP A 165 -29.46 23.99 -19.83
C ASP A 165 -28.44 23.17 -19.03
N ILE A 166 -28.91 22.52 -17.97
CA ILE A 166 -28.10 21.57 -17.19
C ILE A 166 -28.00 20.29 -18.01
N GLN A 167 -26.86 20.09 -18.67
CA GLN A 167 -26.55 18.79 -19.26
C GLN A 167 -26.06 17.84 -18.18
N ARG A 168 -26.44 16.57 -18.27
CA ARG A 168 -25.94 15.52 -17.38
C ARG A 168 -24.41 15.46 -17.48
N PHE A 169 -23.73 15.80 -16.40
CA PHE A 169 -22.27 15.85 -16.34
C PHE A 169 -21.65 14.48 -16.02
N SER A 170 -22.43 13.54 -15.48
CA SER A 170 -21.92 12.21 -15.12
C SER A 170 -22.96 11.08 -15.23
N GLY A 171 -22.47 9.89 -15.60
CA GLY A 171 -23.27 8.67 -15.70
C GLY A 171 -24.27 8.68 -16.87
N THR A 172 -24.93 7.54 -17.05
CA THR A 172 -26.10 7.32 -17.94
C THR A 172 -27.13 6.48 -17.18
N ASP A 173 -28.32 6.26 -17.72
CA ASP A 173 -29.31 5.41 -17.06
C ASP A 173 -28.84 3.95 -17.01
N LYS A 174 -28.07 3.54 -18.02
CA LYS A 174 -27.40 2.23 -18.07
C LYS A 174 -26.19 2.15 -17.13
N TRP A 175 -25.53 3.28 -16.86
CA TRP A 175 -24.32 3.38 -16.05
C TRP A 175 -24.42 4.55 -15.07
N PRO A 176 -25.22 4.43 -14.00
CA PRO A 176 -25.45 5.54 -13.08
C PRO A 176 -24.16 5.98 -12.41
N ALA A 177 -24.05 7.28 -12.15
CA ALA A 177 -22.97 7.85 -11.36
C ALA A 177 -23.35 7.77 -9.87
N PHE A 178 -22.36 7.51 -9.02
CA PHE A 178 -22.55 7.37 -7.58
C PHE A 178 -21.62 8.32 -6.82
N ASN A 179 -22.15 8.95 -5.78
CA ASN A 179 -21.34 9.54 -4.73
C ASN A 179 -21.04 8.47 -3.68
N LEU A 180 -19.77 8.36 -3.29
CA LEU A 180 -19.33 7.53 -2.18
C LEU A 180 -19.18 8.42 -0.95
N LEU A 181 -20.00 8.16 0.07
CA LEU A 181 -19.98 8.90 1.34
C LEU A 181 -19.51 7.97 2.47
N PRO A 182 -18.89 8.51 3.53
CA PRO A 182 -18.59 7.71 4.72
C PRO A 182 -19.86 7.11 5.32
N GLY A 183 -19.89 5.78 5.42
CA GLY A 183 -20.92 4.99 6.09
C GLY A 183 -20.55 4.61 7.53
N SER A 184 -19.31 4.85 7.93
CA SER A 184 -18.83 4.74 9.31
C SER A 184 -18.16 6.04 9.76
N LEU A 185 -17.87 6.12 11.06
CA LEU A 185 -17.03 7.18 11.60
C LEU A 185 -15.66 7.19 10.90
N TRP A 186 -15.14 8.39 10.64
CA TRP A 186 -13.90 8.59 9.89
C TRP A 186 -12.97 9.61 10.54
N ASN A 187 -13.51 10.52 11.35
CA ASN A 187 -12.83 11.65 11.96
C ASN A 187 -12.00 11.24 13.18
N TYR A 188 -10.99 10.39 12.94
CA TYR A 188 -10.09 9.87 13.95
C TYR A 188 -8.70 10.50 13.84
N GLY A 189 -8.05 10.70 14.99
CA GLY A 189 -6.61 10.91 15.07
C GLY A 189 -5.92 9.78 15.84
N LEU A 190 -4.67 9.49 15.49
CA LEU A 190 -3.90 8.41 16.11
C LEU A 190 -3.44 8.81 17.51
N ALA A 191 -3.67 7.93 18.49
CA ALA A 191 -3.22 8.13 19.86
C ALA A 191 -1.78 7.63 20.00
N LEU A 192 -0.81 8.49 19.68
CA LEU A 192 0.62 8.18 19.73
C LEU A 192 1.23 8.66 21.06
N THR A 193 0.85 8.01 22.17
CA THR A 193 1.31 8.39 23.51
C THR A 193 2.61 7.68 23.90
N GLY A 194 3.59 8.45 24.37
CA GLY A 194 4.88 7.95 24.88
C GLY A 194 5.90 7.53 23.81
N ASP A 195 7.10 7.17 24.29
CA ASP A 195 8.13 6.56 23.45
C ASP A 195 7.65 5.19 22.96
N GLU A 196 7.92 4.86 21.70
CA GLU A 196 7.53 3.59 21.07
C GLU A 196 6.00 3.35 20.95
N ALA A 197 5.19 4.41 20.82
CA ALA A 197 3.74 4.30 20.64
C ALA A 197 3.29 3.34 19.50
N GLU A 198 4.15 3.10 18.52
CA GLU A 198 3.95 2.12 17.45
C GLU A 198 3.84 0.67 17.93
N LYS A 199 4.35 0.34 19.14
CA LYS A 199 4.16 -0.98 19.77
C LYS A 199 2.72 -1.26 20.19
N GLN A 200 1.88 -0.24 20.27
CA GLN A 200 0.45 -0.38 20.56
C GLN A 200 -0.35 -0.80 19.32
N PHE A 201 0.27 -0.81 18.15
CA PHE A 201 -0.36 -1.23 16.91
C PHE A 201 -0.24 -2.75 16.78
N ASN A 202 -1.29 -3.39 16.31
CA ASN A 202 -1.32 -4.83 16.10
C ASN A 202 -1.47 -5.14 14.61
N VAL A 203 -0.44 -5.74 14.00
CA VAL A 203 -0.46 -6.17 12.61
C VAL A 203 -1.09 -7.56 12.54
N ILE A 204 -2.24 -7.66 11.88
CA ILE A 204 -2.98 -8.92 11.75
C ILE A 204 -2.81 -9.45 10.34
N GLN A 205 -2.30 -10.68 10.24
CA GLN A 205 -2.33 -11.46 9.00
C GLN A 205 -3.61 -12.29 8.93
N ARG A 206 -4.28 -12.21 7.79
CA ARG A 206 -5.47 -12.99 7.42
C ARG A 206 -5.08 -13.99 6.32
N PRO A 207 -5.86 -15.07 6.13
CA PRO A 207 -5.66 -15.96 4.99
C PRO A 207 -5.73 -15.20 3.66
N TRP A 208 -4.99 -15.71 2.66
CA TRP A 208 -5.10 -15.21 1.30
C TRP A 208 -6.55 -15.36 0.79
N PRO A 209 -7.12 -14.35 0.10
CA PRO A 209 -8.50 -14.40 -0.35
C PRO A 209 -8.69 -15.47 -1.44
N PHE A 210 -9.77 -16.24 -1.34
CA PHE A 210 -10.09 -17.34 -2.25
C PHE A 210 -10.25 -16.91 -3.72
N ASN A 211 -10.60 -15.66 -3.98
CA ASN A 211 -10.78 -15.12 -5.33
C ASN A 211 -9.53 -14.44 -5.92
N ASP A 212 -8.38 -14.54 -5.25
CA ASP A 212 -7.12 -13.91 -5.64
C ASP A 212 -7.21 -12.37 -5.78
N MET A 213 -8.10 -11.73 -5.03
CA MET A 213 -8.27 -10.27 -5.00
C MET A 213 -7.90 -9.66 -3.64
N PRO A 214 -6.59 -9.52 -3.33
CA PRO A 214 -6.10 -9.05 -2.02
C PRO A 214 -6.21 -7.53 -1.81
N PHE A 215 -6.58 -6.77 -2.83
CA PHE A 215 -6.84 -5.33 -2.74
C PHE A 215 -8.34 -5.01 -2.71
N THR A 216 -9.08 -5.75 -1.89
CA THR A 216 -10.51 -5.51 -1.64
C THR A 216 -10.72 -5.03 -0.21
N HIS A 217 -11.78 -4.25 0.01
CA HIS A 217 -12.07 -3.62 1.30
C HIS A 217 -12.10 -4.61 2.46
N ASP A 218 -12.64 -5.81 2.23
CA ASP A 218 -12.80 -6.84 3.25
C ASP A 218 -11.88 -8.06 3.08
N GLY A 219 -11.26 -8.23 1.90
CA GLY A 219 -10.41 -9.37 1.58
C GLY A 219 -8.91 -9.11 1.69
N ALA A 220 -8.49 -7.98 2.28
CA ALA A 220 -7.08 -7.66 2.48
C ALA A 220 -6.40 -8.67 3.43
N PRO A 221 -5.31 -9.36 2.99
CA PRO A 221 -4.59 -10.34 3.83
C PRO A 221 -3.82 -9.74 5.00
N ILE A 222 -3.62 -8.42 5.02
CA ILE A 222 -2.97 -7.72 6.14
C ILE A 222 -3.84 -6.53 6.51
N VAL A 223 -4.14 -6.41 7.80
CA VAL A 223 -4.75 -5.22 8.42
C VAL A 223 -3.95 -4.79 9.64
N ILE A 224 -4.15 -3.57 10.09
CA ILE A 224 -3.52 -3.04 11.30
C ILE A 224 -4.59 -2.49 12.22
N GLU A 225 -4.63 -2.98 13.45
CA GLU A 225 -5.38 -2.35 14.52
C GLU A 225 -4.53 -1.24 15.14
N ALA A 226 -5.10 -0.05 15.28
CA ALA A 226 -4.41 1.12 15.79
C ALA A 226 -5.23 1.82 16.88
N PRO A 227 -4.60 2.30 17.96
CA PRO A 227 -5.27 3.14 18.93
C PRO A 227 -5.53 4.54 18.36
N ALA A 228 -6.76 5.00 18.46
CA ALA A 228 -7.18 6.32 17.99
C ALA A 228 -8.21 6.95 18.93
N ARG A 229 -8.43 8.26 18.79
CA ARG A 229 -9.57 8.95 19.39
C ARG A 229 -10.32 9.70 18.31
N ARG A 230 -11.62 9.87 18.52
CA ARG A 230 -12.45 10.69 17.65
C ARG A 230 -12.11 12.17 17.84
N ILE A 231 -12.27 12.93 16.76
CA ILE A 231 -12.09 14.39 16.70
C ILE A 231 -13.45 14.98 16.28
N PRO A 232 -14.40 15.17 17.19
CA PRO A 232 -15.77 15.60 16.85
C PRO A 232 -15.86 16.94 16.12
N GLN A 233 -14.85 17.79 16.29
CA GLN A 233 -14.71 19.08 15.62
C GLN A 233 -14.26 18.97 14.16
N TRP A 234 -13.67 17.84 13.73
CA TRP A 234 -13.27 17.63 12.34
C TRP A 234 -14.45 17.06 11.55
N LYS A 235 -15.08 17.90 10.73
CA LYS A 235 -16.40 17.63 10.13
C LYS A 235 -16.35 17.66 8.61
N ILE A 236 -17.47 17.23 8.01
CA ILE A 236 -17.79 17.56 6.63
C ILE A 236 -18.37 18.98 6.64
N ALA A 237 -17.74 19.89 5.93
CA ALA A 237 -18.19 21.26 5.76
C ALA A 237 -19.50 21.36 4.97
N ASN A 238 -20.15 22.51 5.03
CA ASN A 238 -21.48 22.74 4.42
C ASN A 238 -21.52 22.56 2.89
N ASN A 239 -20.36 22.52 2.23
CA ASN A 239 -20.22 22.25 0.80
C ASN A 239 -20.00 20.75 0.49
N ASN A 240 -20.27 19.86 1.46
CA ASN A 240 -20.06 18.41 1.38
C ASN A 240 -18.59 17.99 1.16
N LEU A 241 -17.64 18.88 1.43
CA LEU A 241 -16.22 18.53 1.48
C LEU A 241 -15.78 18.29 2.90
N ILE A 242 -14.81 17.39 3.06
CA ILE A 242 -14.09 17.25 4.33
C ILE A 242 -13.39 18.58 4.66
N GLU A 243 -13.47 19.01 5.92
CA GLU A 243 -12.66 20.12 6.40
C GLU A 243 -11.16 19.80 6.27
N PRO A 244 -10.29 20.82 6.15
CA PRO A 244 -8.85 20.62 6.12
C PRO A 244 -8.37 19.72 7.27
N LEU A 245 -7.31 18.96 7.00
CA LEU A 245 -6.63 18.14 8.01
C LEU A 245 -6.23 19.01 9.21
N PRO A 246 -6.67 18.69 10.44
CA PRO A 246 -6.27 19.42 11.64
C PRO A 246 -4.76 19.35 11.89
N ASP A 247 -4.19 20.46 12.38
CA ASP A 247 -2.80 20.47 12.85
C ASP A 247 -2.65 19.64 14.13
N SER A 248 -1.57 18.84 14.20
CA SER A 248 -1.26 18.01 15.36
C SER A 248 -0.34 18.73 16.36
N PRO A 249 -0.52 18.51 17.67
CA PRO A 249 -1.51 17.62 18.27
C PRO A 249 -2.92 18.24 18.33
N VAL A 250 -3.94 17.39 18.28
CA VAL A 250 -5.35 17.75 18.47
C VAL A 250 -5.82 17.27 19.83
N THR A 251 -6.38 18.17 20.64
CA THR A 251 -6.97 17.82 21.93
C THR A 251 -8.37 17.22 21.74
N THR A 252 -8.64 16.11 22.43
CA THR A 252 -9.98 15.48 22.48
C THR A 252 -10.14 14.64 23.75
N ASP A 253 -11.33 14.72 24.35
CA ASP A 253 -11.71 13.93 25.53
C ASP A 253 -12.43 12.63 25.16
N GLU A 254 -12.63 12.38 23.87
CA GLU A 254 -13.20 11.13 23.37
C GLU A 254 -12.33 9.95 23.81
N PRO A 255 -12.94 8.82 24.20
CA PRO A 255 -12.20 7.65 24.67
C PRO A 255 -11.27 7.08 23.59
N ILE A 256 -10.27 6.33 24.03
CA ILE A 256 -9.44 5.55 23.11
C ILE A 256 -10.27 4.41 22.50
N GLU A 257 -10.21 4.29 21.19
CA GLU A 257 -10.85 3.26 20.39
C GLU A 257 -9.81 2.54 19.54
N THR A 258 -10.02 1.25 19.28
CA THR A 258 -9.23 0.52 18.29
C THR A 258 -9.89 0.65 16.93
N ILE A 259 -9.17 1.25 15.98
CA ILE A 259 -9.60 1.36 14.58
C ILE A 259 -8.90 0.33 13.71
N GLU A 260 -9.59 -0.19 12.69
CA GLU A 260 -9.00 -1.07 11.68
C GLU A 260 -8.48 -0.23 10.51
N LEU A 261 -7.20 -0.43 10.16
CA LEU A 261 -6.56 0.12 8.99
C LEU A 261 -6.38 -0.99 7.94
N ILE A 262 -6.73 -0.68 6.70
CA ILE A 262 -6.54 -1.56 5.54
C ILE A 262 -5.49 -0.96 4.60
N PRO A 263 -4.85 -1.77 3.73
CA PRO A 263 -3.96 -1.26 2.70
C PRO A 263 -4.66 -0.14 1.91
N MET A 264 -3.99 0.98 1.71
CA MET A 264 -4.58 2.16 1.06
C MET A 264 -5.12 1.85 -0.34
N GLY A 265 -4.52 0.88 -1.04
CA GLY A 265 -5.02 0.37 -2.33
C GLY A 265 -6.35 -0.37 -2.25
N ALA A 266 -6.69 -0.96 -1.11
CA ALA A 266 -7.97 -1.62 -0.83
C ALA A 266 -9.06 -0.64 -0.37
N ALA A 267 -8.67 0.54 0.11
CA ALA A 267 -9.59 1.59 0.54
C ALA A 267 -10.12 2.41 -0.65
N ARG A 268 -11.42 2.69 -0.62
CA ARG A 268 -12.13 3.51 -1.63
C ARG A 268 -12.28 4.95 -1.20
N LEU A 269 -12.72 5.16 0.04
CA LEU A 269 -12.55 6.42 0.76
C LEU A 269 -11.24 6.33 1.55
N ARG A 270 -10.35 7.30 1.36
CA ARG A 270 -8.97 7.23 1.86
C ARG A 270 -8.70 8.29 2.90
N LEU A 271 -8.35 7.84 4.09
CA LEU A 271 -7.78 8.64 5.16
C LEU A 271 -6.50 7.93 5.62
N SER A 272 -5.37 8.39 5.10
CA SER A 272 -4.02 7.83 5.35
C SER A 272 -3.08 8.81 6.06
N ALA A 273 -3.51 10.07 6.21
CA ALA A 273 -2.86 11.08 7.03
C ALA A 273 -3.78 11.38 8.22
N PHE A 274 -3.31 11.04 9.41
CA PHE A 274 -4.04 11.19 10.66
C PHE A 274 -3.44 12.34 11.47
N PRO A 275 -4.25 13.22 12.06
CA PRO A 275 -3.78 14.03 13.16
C PRO A 275 -3.32 13.14 14.31
N VAL A 276 -2.41 13.63 15.15
CA VAL A 276 -2.09 12.98 16.43
C VAL A 276 -2.93 13.59 17.52
N VAL A 277 -3.52 12.76 18.37
CA VAL A 277 -4.39 13.20 19.45
C VAL A 277 -3.71 13.12 20.81
N VAL A 278 -4.05 14.08 21.66
CA VAL A 278 -3.68 14.12 23.08
C VAL A 278 -4.94 14.34 23.92
N THR A 279 -4.93 13.89 25.17
CA THR A 279 -6.00 14.19 26.13
C THR A 279 -5.96 15.66 26.51
N ALA A 280 -7.12 16.26 26.82
CA ALA A 280 -7.09 17.53 27.55
C ALA A 280 -6.53 17.25 28.95
N ASP A 281 -5.61 18.10 29.40
CA ASP A 281 -5.12 18.10 30.78
C ASP A 281 -6.24 18.51 31.76
#